data_AF-A0A2G3ACH5-F1
#
_entry.id   AF-A0A2G3ACH5-F1
#
_cell.length_a   1.000
_cell.length_b   1.000
_cell.length_c   1.000
_cell.angle_alpha   90.00
_cell.angle_beta   90.00
_cell.angle_gamma   90.00
#
_symmetry.space_group_name_H-M   'P 1'
#
loop_
_entity.id
_entity.type
_entity.pdbx_description
1 polymer ?
#
loop_
_entity_poly.entity_id
_entity_poly.type
_entity_poly.pdbx_seq_one_letter_code
_entity_poly.pdbx_strand_id
1 'polypeptide(L)'
;MIKKNILTEFFMMNTIHKEAMNLNLLYREFPEYFVWSTTYKMWTRCQQRNAIGRVVTCHPTEGERYYLRLLLINVRGPKSYKDLLTVNGEFYNTFRESAEKRELLLCDNNLIECMSEAVGYQMPSSLRHLFAVLLTYCNPNNSKEL
;
A
#
# COMPACT_ATOMS: atom_id res chain seq x y z
N MET A 1 19.60 15.85 -7.10
CA MET A 1 20.10 14.91 -6.07
C MET A 1 18.90 14.47 -5.24
N ILE A 2 18.55 13.17 -5.20
CA ILE A 2 17.40 12.70 -4.43
C ILE A 2 17.67 12.93 -2.94
N LYS A 3 16.77 13.62 -2.24
CA LYS A 3 16.92 13.93 -0.81
C LYS A 3 16.88 12.63 -0.01
N LYS A 4 17.98 12.30 0.68
CA LYS A 4 18.08 11.14 1.57
C LYS A 4 17.04 11.25 2.69
N ASN A 5 16.05 10.36 2.66
CA ASN A 5 15.01 10.19 3.65
C ASN A 5 14.82 8.69 3.97
N ILE A 6 13.96 8.40 4.94
CA ILE A 6 13.70 7.03 5.44
C ILE A 6 13.30 6.08 4.31
N LEU A 7 12.43 6.54 3.40
CA LEU A 7 11.89 5.73 2.31
C LEU A 7 12.91 5.51 1.19
N THR A 8 13.64 6.56 0.79
CA THR A 8 14.69 6.41 -0.23
C THR A 8 15.83 5.53 0.26
N GLU A 9 16.12 5.54 1.56
CA GLU A 9 17.12 4.64 2.13
C GLU A 9 16.61 3.20 2.20
N PHE A 10 15.32 2.98 2.47
CA PHE A 10 14.72 1.65 2.40
C PHE A 10 14.89 1.04 1.00
N PHE A 11 14.62 1.83 -0.06
CA PHE A 11 14.88 1.42 -1.44
C PHE A 11 16.35 1.09 -1.71
N MET A 12 17.25 1.92 -1.19
CA MET A 12 18.69 1.69 -1.30
C MET A 12 19.10 0.39 -0.59
N MET A 13 18.61 0.14 0.62
CA MET A 13 18.86 -1.11 1.36
C MET A 13 18.43 -2.34 0.56
N ASN A 14 17.25 -2.31 -0.07
CA ASN A 14 16.76 -3.38 -0.94
C ASN A 14 17.58 -3.56 -2.23
N THR A 15 18.51 -2.64 -2.51
CA THR A 15 19.39 -2.68 -3.70
C THR A 15 20.80 -3.13 -3.35
N ILE A 16 21.36 -2.72 -2.21
CA ILE A 16 22.77 -2.94 -1.87
C ILE A 16 23.02 -3.85 -0.66
N HIS A 17 22.07 -3.96 0.27
CA HIS A 17 22.28 -4.70 1.52
C HIS A 17 21.83 -6.15 1.37
N LYS A 18 22.79 -7.11 1.40
CA LYS A 18 22.53 -8.55 1.17
C LYS A 18 21.43 -9.11 2.07
N GLU A 19 21.42 -8.78 3.36
CA GLU A 19 20.38 -9.27 4.26
C GLU A 19 19.00 -8.70 3.91
N ALA A 20 18.91 -7.42 3.51
CA ALA A 20 17.64 -6.80 3.18
C ALA A 20 17.06 -7.39 1.88
N MET A 21 17.93 -7.63 0.89
CA MET A 21 17.58 -8.35 -0.34
C MET A 21 17.07 -9.76 -0.05
N ASN A 22 17.76 -10.51 0.82
CA ASN A 22 17.38 -11.88 1.16
C ASN A 22 16.06 -11.94 1.94
N LEU A 23 15.82 -10.98 2.84
CA LEU A 23 14.59 -10.95 3.64
C LEU A 23 13.35 -10.53 2.81
N ASN A 24 13.54 -9.78 1.72
CA ASN A 24 12.47 -9.36 0.81
C ASN A 24 11.23 -8.80 1.54
N LEU A 25 11.44 -7.80 2.39
CA LEU A 25 10.45 -7.29 3.32
C LEU A 25 9.50 -6.26 2.69
N LEU A 26 8.29 -6.19 3.23
CA LEU A 26 7.41 -5.04 3.07
C LEU A 26 7.94 -3.84 3.87
N TYR A 27 7.56 -2.63 3.49
CA TYR A 27 7.97 -1.45 4.24
C TYR A 27 7.50 -1.49 5.71
N ARG A 28 6.33 -2.09 5.98
CA ARG A 28 5.78 -2.24 7.35
C ARG A 28 6.56 -3.23 8.22
N GLU A 29 7.18 -4.23 7.59
CA GLU A 29 7.97 -5.29 8.27
C GLU A 29 9.43 -4.83 8.48
N PHE A 30 9.90 -3.86 7.70
CA PHE A 30 11.29 -3.40 7.73
C PHE A 30 11.78 -2.98 9.11
N PRO A 31 10.99 -2.25 9.93
CA PRO A 31 11.40 -1.85 11.28
C PRO A 31 11.61 -3.00 12.27
N GLU A 32 11.09 -4.21 11.99
CA GLU A 32 11.32 -5.38 12.83
C GLU A 32 12.78 -5.87 12.74
N TYR A 33 13.44 -5.55 11.62
CA TYR A 33 14.80 -5.99 11.30
C TYR A 33 15.81 -4.86 11.33
N PHE A 34 15.40 -3.64 10.99
CA PHE A 34 16.28 -2.49 10.86
C PHE A 34 15.76 -1.29 11.63
N VAL A 35 16.65 -0.49 12.21
CA VAL A 35 16.30 0.75 12.93
C VAL A 35 16.85 1.94 12.16
N TRP A 36 16.05 3.01 12.05
CA TRP A 36 16.48 4.24 11.42
C TRP A 36 17.37 5.04 12.36
N SER A 37 18.62 5.29 11.95
CA SER A 37 19.50 6.25 12.60
C SER A 37 19.23 7.65 12.05
N THR A 38 18.69 8.54 12.89
CA THR A 38 18.49 9.95 12.54
C THR A 38 19.81 10.69 12.35
N THR A 39 20.84 10.33 13.12
CA THR A 39 22.20 10.89 13.05
C THR A 39 22.86 10.62 11.71
N TYR A 40 22.87 9.35 11.29
CA TYR A 40 23.56 8.93 10.06
C TYR A 40 22.63 8.88 8.83
N LYS A 41 21.33 9.14 9.04
CA LYS A 41 20.25 9.01 8.05
C LYS A 41 20.34 7.68 7.29
N MET A 42 20.47 6.58 8.02
CA MET A 42 20.60 5.24 7.44
C MET A 42 19.86 4.21 8.28
N TRP A 43 19.53 3.08 7.65
CA TRP A 43 19.01 1.92 8.33
C TRP A 43 20.17 1.06 8.85
N THR A 44 20.14 0.73 10.14
CA THR A 44 21.12 -0.16 10.77
C THR A 44 20.42 -1.42 11.28
N ARG A 45 21.17 -2.52 11.42
CA ARG A 45 20.61 -3.78 11.88
C ARG A 45 20.08 -3.64 13.31
N CYS A 46 18.82 -4.00 13.52
CA CYS A 46 18.22 -4.05 14.84
C CYS A 46 18.78 -5.23 15.66
N GLN A 47 19.30 -4.94 16.86
CA GLN A 47 19.80 -5.96 17.78
C GLN A 47 18.68 -6.64 18.59
N GLN A 48 17.51 -5.98 18.75
CA GLN A 48 16.36 -6.47 19.50
C GLN A 48 15.09 -6.48 18.63
N ARG A 49 14.61 -7.66 18.23
CA ARG A 49 13.56 -7.84 17.20
C ARG A 49 12.12 -7.68 17.72
N ASN A 50 11.81 -6.57 18.40
CA ASN A 50 10.47 -6.33 18.99
C ASN A 50 9.79 -5.04 18.49
N ALA A 51 10.23 -4.47 17.37
CA ALA A 51 9.69 -3.20 16.87
C ALA A 51 8.61 -3.42 15.80
N ILE A 52 7.37 -3.03 16.09
CA ILE A 52 6.28 -2.98 15.10
C ILE A 52 6.34 -1.65 14.36
N GLY A 53 6.61 -1.70 13.05
CA GLY A 53 6.61 -0.52 12.19
C GLY A 53 5.21 0.07 12.02
N ARG A 54 5.03 1.36 12.34
CA ARG A 54 3.79 2.08 12.02
C ARG A 54 3.94 2.82 10.69
N VAL A 55 3.12 2.44 9.71
CA VAL A 55 2.96 3.22 8.47
C VAL A 55 1.88 4.26 8.70
N VAL A 56 2.22 5.54 8.51
CA VAL A 56 1.30 6.69 8.68
C VAL A 56 -0.02 6.39 7.99
N THR A 57 -1.14 6.55 8.68
CA THR A 57 -2.49 6.40 8.11
C THR A 57 -2.71 7.49 7.07
N CYS A 58 -3.12 7.10 5.87
CA CYS A 58 -3.48 8.04 4.80
C CYS A 58 -4.93 7.78 4.41
N HIS A 59 -5.72 8.84 4.28
CA HIS A 59 -7.09 8.75 3.78
C HIS A 59 -7.09 8.64 2.24
N PRO A 60 -8.01 7.91 1.61
CA PRO A 60 -8.10 7.84 0.14
C PRO A 60 -8.17 9.19 -0.59
N THR A 61 -8.70 10.22 0.07
CA THR A 61 -8.74 11.60 -0.46
C THR A 61 -7.37 12.27 -0.57
N GLU A 62 -6.32 11.68 0.01
CA GLU A 62 -4.93 12.13 -0.14
C GLU A 62 -4.30 11.72 -1.48
N GLY A 63 -5.07 11.10 -2.39
CA GLY A 63 -4.70 10.83 -3.78
C GLY A 63 -3.47 9.94 -3.90
N GLU A 64 -2.47 10.37 -4.69
CA GLU A 64 -1.23 9.60 -4.95
C GLU A 64 -0.49 9.16 -3.68
N ARG A 65 -0.63 9.90 -2.57
CA ARG A 65 -0.03 9.51 -1.28
C ARG A 65 -0.69 8.26 -0.69
N TYR A 66 -2.00 8.13 -0.83
CA TYR A 66 -2.73 6.93 -0.41
C TYR A 66 -2.27 5.71 -1.22
N TYR A 67 -2.18 5.84 -2.54
CA TYR A 67 -1.76 4.75 -3.41
C TYR A 67 -0.29 4.36 -3.19
N LEU A 68 0.61 5.33 -2.99
CA LEU A 68 1.99 5.05 -2.59
C LEU A 68 2.05 4.25 -1.29
N ARG A 69 1.26 4.64 -0.27
CA ARG A 69 1.18 3.89 0.98
C ARG A 69 0.67 2.46 0.74
N LEU A 70 -0.38 2.30 -0.05
CA LEU A 70 -0.97 1.02 -0.40
C LEU A 70 0.04 0.09 -1.10
N LEU A 71 0.86 0.64 -2.00
CA LEU A 71 1.94 -0.09 -2.63
C LEU A 71 3.03 -0.48 -1.62
N LEU A 72 3.44 0.42 -0.72
CA LEU A 72 4.48 0.12 0.27
C LEU A 72 4.10 -0.97 1.29
N ILE A 73 2.80 -1.16 1.54
CA ILE A 73 2.32 -2.23 2.42
C ILE A 73 2.09 -3.57 1.70
N ASN A 74 2.09 -3.60 0.36
CA ASN A 74 1.79 -4.81 -0.43
C ASN A 74 2.95 -5.25 -1.35
N VAL A 75 3.85 -4.35 -1.75
CA VAL A 75 4.99 -4.65 -2.62
C VAL A 75 6.23 -4.93 -1.78
N ARG A 76 6.78 -6.15 -1.94
CA ARG A 76 7.98 -6.61 -1.24
C ARG A 76 9.25 -6.12 -1.92
N GLY A 77 10.21 -5.67 -1.11
CA GLY A 77 11.57 -5.34 -1.54
C GLY A 77 11.71 -4.33 -2.69
N PRO A 78 10.86 -3.27 -2.83
CA PRO A 78 11.00 -2.33 -3.93
C PRO A 78 12.33 -1.59 -3.85
N LYS A 79 12.98 -1.35 -5.00
CA LYS A 79 14.30 -0.69 -5.09
C LYS A 79 14.22 0.76 -5.51
N SER A 80 13.05 1.24 -5.91
CA SER A 80 12.83 2.62 -6.31
C SER A 80 11.33 2.95 -6.39
N TYR A 81 10.99 4.23 -6.56
CA TYR A 81 9.63 4.61 -6.95
C TYR A 81 9.25 4.04 -8.32
N LYS A 82 10.20 3.90 -9.24
CA LYS A 82 9.98 3.30 -10.55
C LYS A 82 9.62 1.81 -10.44
N ASP A 83 10.23 1.10 -9.49
CA ASP A 83 9.86 -0.30 -9.20
C ASP A 83 8.44 -0.40 -8.70
N LEU A 84 8.02 0.52 -7.81
CA LEU A 84 6.64 0.57 -7.34
C LEU A 84 5.66 0.82 -8.49
N LEU A 85 6.06 1.62 -9.48
CA LEU A 85 5.27 1.90 -10.69
C LEU A 85 5.35 0.81 -11.76
N THR A 86 6.20 -0.22 -11.61
CA THR A 86 6.35 -1.29 -12.60
C THR A 86 5.58 -2.55 -12.16
N VAL A 87 4.64 -3.02 -12.97
CA VAL A 87 3.90 -4.30 -12.75
C VAL A 87 4.19 -5.23 -13.92
N ASN A 88 4.65 -6.44 -13.66
CA ASN A 88 4.91 -7.46 -14.69
C ASN A 88 5.80 -6.96 -15.86
N GLY A 89 6.71 -6.03 -15.60
CA GLY A 89 7.61 -5.44 -16.60
C GLY A 89 7.06 -4.21 -17.33
N GLU A 90 5.80 -3.84 -17.12
CA GLU A 90 5.18 -2.64 -17.67
C GLU A 90 5.21 -1.47 -16.67
N PHE A 91 5.57 -0.28 -17.14
CA PHE A 91 5.65 0.93 -16.32
C PHE A 91 4.37 1.76 -16.43
N TYR A 92 3.86 2.23 -15.28
CA TYR A 92 2.68 3.08 -15.18
C TYR A 92 3.04 4.49 -14.69
N ASN A 93 2.21 5.49 -15.02
CA ASN A 93 2.52 6.89 -14.75
C ASN A 93 2.14 7.31 -13.32
N THR A 94 1.21 6.61 -12.70
CA THR A 94 0.70 6.92 -11.35
C THR A 94 0.74 5.72 -10.42
N PHE A 95 0.86 5.98 -9.11
CA PHE A 95 0.77 4.94 -8.10
C PHE A 95 -0.63 4.31 -8.08
N ARG A 96 -1.66 5.09 -8.43
CA ARG A 96 -3.02 4.58 -8.61
C ARG A 96 -3.09 3.48 -9.66
N GLU A 97 -2.67 3.77 -10.89
CA GLU A 97 -2.69 2.78 -12.00
C GLU A 97 -1.89 1.53 -11.60
N SER A 98 -0.75 1.71 -10.95
CA SER A 98 0.09 0.61 -10.49
C SER A 98 -0.57 -0.23 -9.37
N ALA A 99 -1.39 0.38 -8.53
CA ALA A 99 -2.18 -0.32 -7.51
C ALA A 99 -3.40 -1.03 -8.13
N GLU A 100 -4.07 -0.40 -9.09
CA GLU A 100 -5.18 -1.00 -9.87
C GLU A 100 -4.71 -2.25 -10.62
N LYS A 101 -3.57 -2.19 -11.30
CA LYS A 101 -2.98 -3.32 -12.03
C LYS A 101 -2.49 -4.45 -11.14
N ARG A 102 -2.30 -4.19 -9.85
CA ARG A 102 -2.03 -5.19 -8.82
C ARG A 102 -3.29 -5.66 -8.08
N GLU A 103 -4.46 -5.21 -8.52
CA GLU A 103 -5.76 -5.54 -7.92
C GLU A 103 -5.83 -5.17 -6.43
N LEU A 104 -5.09 -4.14 -6.02
CA LEU A 104 -5.06 -3.65 -4.64
C LEU A 104 -6.20 -2.67 -4.36
N LEU A 105 -6.88 -2.19 -5.40
CA LEU A 105 -8.07 -1.36 -5.30
C LEU A 105 -9.31 -2.23 -5.53
N LEU A 106 -10.33 -2.03 -4.69
CA LEU A 106 -11.66 -2.48 -5.05
C LEU A 106 -12.16 -1.61 -6.20
N CYS A 107 -12.41 -2.21 -7.36
CA CYS A 107 -13.06 -1.54 -8.47
C CYS A 107 -14.55 -1.31 -8.13
N ASP A 108 -15.10 -0.18 -8.58
CA ASP A 108 -16.52 0.14 -8.40
C ASP A 108 -17.43 -0.96 -8.96
N ASN A 109 -17.03 -1.58 -10.08
CA ASN A 109 -17.75 -2.73 -10.65
C ASN A 109 -17.90 -3.87 -9.65
N ASN A 110 -16.86 -4.20 -8.87
CA ASN A 110 -16.93 -5.27 -7.88
C ASN A 110 -17.88 -4.90 -6.73
N LEU A 111 -17.95 -3.61 -6.40
CA LEU A 111 -18.85 -3.09 -5.37
C LEU A 111 -20.31 -3.09 -5.85
N ILE A 112 -20.55 -2.75 -7.12
CA ILE A 112 -21.87 -2.80 -7.78
C ILE A 112 -22.34 -4.25 -7.92
N GLU A 113 -21.46 -5.17 -8.34
CA GLU A 113 -21.76 -6.61 -8.40
C GLU A 113 -22.09 -7.15 -7.00
N CYS A 114 -21.29 -6.79 -5.98
CA CYS A 114 -21.56 -7.18 -4.59
C CYS A 114 -22.92 -6.68 -4.10
N MET A 115 -23.28 -5.42 -4.38
CA MET A 115 -24.59 -4.86 -4.05
C MET A 115 -25.71 -5.57 -4.83
N SER A 116 -25.51 -5.82 -6.12
CA SER A 116 -26.49 -6.49 -7.00
C SER A 116 -26.78 -7.92 -6.55
N GLU A 117 -25.75 -8.67 -6.17
CA GLU A 117 -25.91 -10.01 -5.59
C GLU A 117 -26.66 -9.94 -4.26
N ALA A 118 -26.27 -9.04 -3.36
CA ALA A 118 -26.87 -8.90 -2.03
C ALA A 118 -28.38 -8.60 -2.11
N VAL A 119 -28.84 -7.82 -3.10
CA VAL A 119 -30.27 -7.54 -3.31
C VAL A 119 -31.10 -8.81 -3.50
N GLY A 120 -30.51 -9.87 -4.04
CA GLY A 120 -31.19 -11.15 -4.25
C GLY A 120 -31.53 -11.92 -2.96
N TYR A 121 -30.86 -11.64 -1.84
CA TYR A 121 -30.99 -12.45 -0.63
C TYR A 121 -30.95 -11.70 0.71
N GLN A 122 -30.68 -10.39 0.73
CA GLN A 122 -30.57 -9.59 1.96
C GLN A 122 -31.83 -8.76 2.24
N MET A 123 -32.09 -8.54 3.54
CA MET A 123 -33.14 -7.63 3.99
C MET A 123 -32.76 -6.15 3.77
N PRO A 124 -33.73 -5.23 3.57
CA PRO A 124 -33.44 -3.81 3.33
C PRO A 124 -32.61 -3.10 4.41
N SER A 125 -32.66 -3.55 5.66
CA SER A 125 -31.78 -3.04 6.72
C SER A 125 -30.32 -3.48 6.51
N SER A 126 -30.10 -4.74 6.16
CA SER A 126 -28.77 -5.30 5.87
C SER A 126 -28.14 -4.67 4.64
N LEU A 127 -28.92 -4.41 3.58
CA LEU A 127 -28.44 -3.73 2.37
C LEU A 127 -27.92 -2.32 2.67
N ARG A 128 -28.64 -1.53 3.48
CA ARG A 128 -28.19 -0.19 3.89
C ARG A 128 -26.92 -0.24 4.74
N HIS A 129 -26.79 -1.27 5.58
CA HIS A 129 -25.58 -1.47 6.36
C HIS A 129 -24.39 -1.85 5.46
N LEU A 130 -24.59 -2.78 4.52
CA LEU A 130 -23.58 -3.16 3.54
C LEU A 130 -23.12 -1.95 2.72
N PHE A 131 -24.05 -1.15 2.19
CA PHE A 131 -23.74 0.08 1.46
C PHE A 131 -22.88 1.04 2.31
N ALA A 132 -23.22 1.26 3.58
CA ALA A 132 -22.41 2.09 4.47
C ALA A 132 -21.00 1.53 4.70
N VAL A 133 -20.87 0.20 4.84
CA VAL A 133 -19.57 -0.48 4.94
C VAL A 133 -18.76 -0.28 3.66
N LEU A 134 -19.35 -0.49 2.48
CA LEU A 134 -18.65 -0.31 1.20
C LEU A 134 -18.21 1.16 1.01
N LEU A 135 -19.05 2.14 1.34
CA LEU A 135 -18.68 3.55 1.31
C LEU A 135 -17.51 3.86 2.26
N THR A 136 -17.53 3.28 3.46
CA THR A 136 -16.55 3.60 4.51
C THR A 136 -15.20 2.94 4.26
N TYR A 137 -15.20 1.69 3.77
CA TYR A 137 -13.99 0.87 3.70
C TYR A 137 -13.46 0.69 2.28
N CYS A 138 -14.32 0.75 1.27
CA CYS A 138 -13.93 0.51 -0.12
C CYS A 138 -13.75 1.81 -0.91
N ASN A 139 -14.26 2.93 -0.40
CA ASN A 139 -14.14 4.28 -0.98
C ASN A 139 -14.35 4.28 -2.51
N PRO A 140 -15.57 3.92 -2.96
CA PRO A 140 -15.89 3.83 -4.38
C PRO A 140 -15.59 5.14 -5.11
N ASN A 141 -15.10 5.07 -6.35
CA ASN A 141 -14.85 6.28 -7.14
C ASN A 141 -16.15 6.97 -7.54
N ASN A 142 -17.22 6.21 -7.79
CA ASN A 142 -18.57 6.75 -8.02
C ASN A 142 -19.61 6.11 -7.09
N SER A 143 -19.79 6.69 -5.90
CA SER A 143 -20.79 6.24 -4.93
C SER A 143 -22.25 6.37 -5.38
N LYS A 144 -22.53 7.07 -6.49
CA LYS A 144 -23.89 7.18 -7.05
C LYS A 144 -24.27 6.01 -7.96
N GLU A 145 -23.29 5.23 -8.41
CA GLU A 145 -23.50 4.05 -9.25
C GLU A 145 -23.66 2.77 -8.42
N LEU A 146 -23.37 2.83 -7.11
CA LEU A 146 -23.62 1.78 -6.12
C LEU A 146 -25.08 1.78 -5.61
#